data_AF-A0A2G5UXX2-F1
#
_entry.id   AF-A0A2G5UXX2-F1
#
_cell.length_a   1.000
_cell.length_b   1.000
_cell.length_c   1.000
_cell.angle_alpha   90.00
_cell.angle_beta   90.00
_cell.angle_gamma   90.00
#
_symmetry.space_group_name_H-M   'P 1'
#
loop_
_entity.id
_entity.type
_entity.pdbx_description
1 polymer ?
#
loop_
_entity_poly.entity_id
_entity_poly.type
_entity_poly.pdbx_seq_one_letter_code
_entity_poly.pdbx_strand_id
1 'polypeptide(L)'
;MFKNSFQKILGSAETKTIEQINKEIDRLVEKLDDKTRAEHKAWKLKVEKDERERKSRIFKVLPKLSTRTQQKLIRIVMTQQNQTLSVGEKERILKHISTSMDNNTKNELARFLTDKDLFSLIY
;
A
#
# COMPACT_ATOMS: atom_id res chain seq x y z
N MET A 1 16.85 6.10 -22.92
CA MET A 1 17.20 4.98 -22.00
C MET A 1 16.27 4.86 -20.79
N PHE A 2 16.05 5.92 -20.00
CA PHE A 2 15.26 5.83 -18.75
C PHE A 2 13.79 5.44 -18.90
N LYS A 3 13.11 5.87 -19.98
CA LYS A 3 11.72 5.49 -20.29
C LYS A 3 11.54 3.95 -20.38
N ASN A 4 12.51 3.25 -20.96
CA ASN A 4 12.48 1.79 -21.09
C ASN A 4 12.74 1.08 -19.75
N SER A 5 13.53 1.67 -18.85
CA SER A 5 13.79 1.11 -17.52
C SER A 5 12.57 1.20 -16.62
N PHE A 6 11.87 2.34 -16.61
CA PHE A 6 10.62 2.49 -15.87
C PHE A 6 9.52 1.55 -16.38
N GLN A 7 9.38 1.42 -17.70
CA GLN A 7 8.44 0.48 -18.31
C GLN A 7 8.74 -0.98 -17.94
N LYS A 8 10.01 -1.36 -17.81
CA LYS A 8 10.39 -2.70 -17.33
C LYS A 8 10.03 -2.93 -15.87
N ILE A 9 10.21 -1.93 -15.00
CA ILE A 9 9.78 -2.01 -13.61
C ILE A 9 8.27 -2.20 -13.55
N LEU A 10 7.51 -1.35 -14.25
CA LEU A 10 6.04 -1.44 -14.29
C LEU A 10 5.56 -2.77 -14.88
N GLY A 11 6.18 -3.24 -15.97
CA GLY A 11 5.84 -4.50 -16.62
C GLY A 11 6.21 -5.76 -15.82
N SER A 12 6.99 -5.64 -14.75
CA SER A 12 7.33 -6.75 -13.84
C SER A 12 6.90 -6.50 -12.39
N ALA A 13 6.12 -5.45 -12.14
CA ALA A 13 5.72 -5.07 -10.78
C ALA A 13 4.83 -6.14 -10.12
N GLU A 14 3.97 -6.80 -10.89
CA GLU A 14 3.03 -7.80 -10.38
C GLU A 14 3.75 -8.97 -9.68
N THR A 15 4.92 -9.37 -10.15
CA THR A 15 5.68 -10.52 -9.63
C THR A 15 6.74 -10.16 -8.60
N LYS A 16 6.88 -8.86 -8.28
CA LYS A 16 7.88 -8.36 -7.34
C LYS A 16 7.26 -7.90 -6.05
N THR A 17 8.01 -7.99 -4.96
CA THR A 17 7.65 -7.35 -3.69
C THR A 17 7.85 -5.84 -3.80
N ILE A 18 7.15 -5.07 -2.96
CA ILE A 18 7.33 -3.61 -2.88
C ILE A 18 8.79 -3.25 -2.60
N GLU A 19 9.49 -4.03 -1.78
CA GLU A 19 10.90 -3.81 -1.47
C GLU A 19 11.79 -3.97 -2.72
N GLN A 20 11.54 -5.00 -3.53
CA GLN A 20 12.27 -5.21 -4.79
C GLN A 20 12.05 -4.05 -5.77
N ILE A 21 10.81 -3.59 -5.93
CA ILE A 21 10.48 -2.44 -6.78
C ILE A 21 11.19 -1.18 -6.27
N ASN A 22 11.13 -0.92 -4.96
CA ASN A 22 11.81 0.23 -4.35
C ASN A 22 13.33 0.19 -4.58
N LYS A 23 13.98 -0.97 -4.41
CA LYS A 23 15.42 -1.13 -4.70
C LYS A 23 15.75 -0.85 -6.16
N GLU A 24 14.89 -1.23 -7.10
CA GLU A 24 15.08 -0.91 -8.52
C GLU A 24 14.92 0.57 -8.82
N ILE A 25 13.91 1.23 -8.21
CA ILE A 25 13.73 2.68 -8.31
C ILE A 25 14.96 3.41 -7.73
N ASP A 26 15.45 3.00 -6.57
CA ASP A 26 16.62 3.59 -5.92
C ASP A 26 17.84 3.59 -6.84
N ARG A 27 18.14 2.44 -7.44
CA ARG A 27 19.25 2.28 -8.40
C ARG A 27 19.07 3.12 -9.66
N LEU A 28 17.84 3.41 -10.09
CA LEU A 28 17.59 4.31 -11.21
C LEU A 28 17.82 5.76 -10.79
N VAL A 29 17.33 6.14 -9.61
CA VAL A 29 17.46 7.51 -9.08
C VAL A 29 18.91 7.88 -8.79
N GLU A 30 19.73 6.94 -8.31
CA GLU A 30 21.17 7.16 -8.09
C GLU A 30 21.91 7.67 -9.33
N LYS A 31 21.42 7.31 -10.54
CA LYS A 31 22.00 7.72 -11.83
C LYS A 31 21.49 9.06 -12.34
N LEU A 32 20.57 9.70 -11.63
CA LEU A 32 19.99 11.00 -11.99
C LEU A 32 20.76 12.14 -11.33
N ASP A 33 20.36 13.37 -11.65
CA ASP A 33 20.95 14.58 -11.09
C ASP A 33 20.67 14.75 -9.58
N ASP A 34 21.46 15.59 -8.92
CA ASP A 34 21.37 15.84 -7.48
C ASP A 34 20.00 16.33 -7.02
N LYS A 35 19.33 17.16 -7.83
CA LYS A 35 18.01 17.69 -7.49
C LYS A 35 17.00 16.55 -7.47
N THR A 36 16.99 15.69 -8.49
CA THR A 36 16.09 14.52 -8.54
C THR A 36 16.35 13.55 -7.38
N ARG A 37 17.62 13.32 -7.00
CA ARG A 37 17.96 12.49 -5.83
C ARG A 37 17.43 13.10 -4.52
N ALA A 38 17.55 14.42 -4.35
CA ALA A 38 17.05 15.12 -3.18
C ALA A 38 15.52 15.07 -3.09
N GLU A 39 14.82 15.30 -4.20
CA GLU A 39 13.36 15.20 -4.28
C GLU A 39 12.88 13.78 -3.94
N HIS A 40 13.54 12.75 -4.46
CA HIS A 40 13.22 11.36 -4.15
C HIS A 40 13.42 11.03 -2.65
N LYS A 41 14.50 11.52 -2.03
CA LYS A 41 14.71 11.37 -0.58
C LYS A 41 13.62 12.06 0.23
N ALA A 42 13.23 13.29 -0.14
CA ALA A 42 12.15 14.02 0.53
C ALA A 42 10.80 13.30 0.37
N TRP A 43 10.52 12.77 -0.82
CA TRP A 43 9.33 11.97 -1.09
C TRP A 43 9.26 10.71 -0.21
N LYS A 44 10.35 9.95 -0.06
CA LYS A 44 10.39 8.78 0.82
C LYS A 44 10.03 9.11 2.27
N LEU A 45 10.63 10.17 2.81
CA LEU A 45 10.34 10.62 4.17
C LEU A 45 8.87 11.00 4.36
N LYS A 46 8.27 11.64 3.35
CA LYS A 46 6.85 11.97 3.34
C LYS A 46 5.99 10.70 3.33
N VAL A 47 6.28 9.75 2.44
CA VAL A 47 5.54 8.47 2.35
C VAL A 47 5.59 7.72 3.68
N GLU A 48 6.77 7.63 4.32
CA GLU A 48 6.91 6.98 5.62
C GLU A 48 6.09 7.68 6.71
N LYS A 49 6.07 9.01 6.72
CA LYS A 49 5.25 9.79 7.65
C LYS A 49 3.76 9.54 7.43
N ASP A 50 3.31 9.65 6.19
CA ASP A 50 1.90 9.45 5.82
C ASP A 50 1.45 8.02 6.18
N GLU A 51 2.32 7.02 5.99
CA GLU A 51 2.05 5.62 6.36
C GLU A 51 1.96 5.42 7.88
N ARG A 52 2.81 6.08 8.67
CA ARG A 52 2.71 6.03 10.14
C ARG A 52 1.40 6.64 10.63
N GLU A 53 1.02 7.78 10.07
CA GLU A 53 -0.25 8.45 10.42
C GLU A 53 -1.45 7.59 10.03
N ARG A 54 -1.41 6.96 8.85
CA ARG A 54 -2.43 6.02 8.40
C ARG A 54 -2.59 4.85 9.35
N LYS A 55 -1.51 4.18 9.73
CA LYS A 55 -1.53 3.10 10.72
C LYS A 55 -2.15 3.57 12.04
N SER A 56 -1.75 4.76 12.52
CA SER A 56 -2.32 5.33 13.75
C SER A 56 -3.84 5.53 13.65
N ARG A 57 -4.36 6.04 12.52
CA ARG A 57 -5.82 6.19 12.30
C ARG A 57 -6.53 4.84 12.31
N ILE A 58 -5.98 3.85 11.59
CA ILE A 58 -6.54 2.48 11.56
C ILE A 58 -6.62 1.89 12.97
N PHE A 59 -5.55 1.99 13.76
CA PHE A 59 -5.55 1.48 15.14
C PHE A 59 -6.56 2.18 16.06
N LYS A 60 -6.76 3.48 15.90
CA LYS A 60 -7.75 4.25 16.68
C LYS A 60 -9.20 3.90 16.32
N VAL A 61 -9.43 3.47 15.08
CA VAL A 61 -10.76 3.11 14.57
C VAL A 61 -11.10 1.66 14.89
N LEU A 62 -10.12 0.76 14.90
CA LEU A 62 -10.31 -0.67 15.12
C LEU A 62 -11.29 -1.02 16.26
N PRO A 63 -11.17 -0.49 17.49
CA PRO A 63 -12.08 -0.84 18.59
C PRO A 63 -13.52 -0.33 18.42
N LYS A 64 -13.77 0.60 17.48
CA LYS A 64 -15.10 1.18 17.20
C LYS A 64 -15.90 0.37 16.17
N LEU A 65 -15.25 -0.58 15.51
CA LEU A 65 -15.84 -1.42 14.48
C LEU A 65 -16.46 -2.67 15.09
N SER A 66 -17.44 -3.26 14.43
CA SER A 66 -17.96 -4.59 14.78
C SER A 66 -16.86 -5.65 14.65
N THR A 67 -16.97 -6.75 15.41
CA THR A 67 -15.98 -7.85 15.38
C THR A 67 -15.72 -8.36 13.96
N ARG A 68 -16.77 -8.46 13.13
CA ARG A 68 -16.68 -8.89 11.74
C ARG A 68 -15.85 -7.89 10.91
N THR A 69 -16.10 -6.61 11.07
CA THR A 69 -15.37 -5.55 10.36
C THR A 69 -13.93 -5.43 10.84
N GLN A 70 -13.67 -5.60 12.14
CA GLN A 70 -12.32 -5.71 12.69
C GLN A 70 -11.54 -6.84 12.05
N GLN A 71 -12.11 -8.05 11.95
CA GLN A 71 -11.46 -9.20 11.33
C GLN A 71 -11.08 -8.92 9.87
N LYS A 72 -11.96 -8.28 9.11
CA LYS A 72 -11.68 -7.90 7.72
C LYS A 72 -10.54 -6.87 7.65
N LEU A 73 -10.60 -5.80 8.45
CA LEU A 73 -9.58 -4.76 8.49
C LEU A 73 -8.21 -5.32 8.90
N ILE A 74 -8.16 -6.21 9.91
CA ILE A 74 -6.92 -6.87 10.33
C ILE A 74 -6.32 -7.69 9.19
N ARG A 75 -7.13 -8.52 8.50
CA ARG A 75 -6.65 -9.32 7.36
C ARG A 75 -6.06 -8.44 6.27
N ILE A 76 -6.73 -7.33 5.95
CA ILE A 76 -6.20 -6.38 4.98
C ILE A 76 -4.85 -5.81 5.42
N VAL A 77 -4.74 -5.34 6.67
CA VAL A 77 -3.50 -4.79 7.21
C VAL A 77 -2.38 -5.82 7.18
N MET A 78 -2.66 -7.07 7.54
CA MET A 78 -1.69 -8.17 7.48
C MET A 78 -1.21 -8.42 6.04
N THR A 79 -2.12 -8.48 5.07
CA THR A 79 -1.77 -8.67 3.65
C THR A 79 -0.90 -7.51 3.13
N GLN A 80 -1.29 -6.27 3.42
CA GLN A 80 -0.54 -5.08 3.00
C GLN A 80 0.87 -5.03 3.60
N GLN A 81 1.01 -5.39 4.88
CA GLN A 81 2.31 -5.38 5.58
C GLN A 81 3.18 -6.62 5.30
N ASN A 82 2.66 -7.63 4.62
CA ASN A 82 3.44 -8.82 4.30
C ASN A 82 4.54 -8.47 3.28
N GLN A 83 5.80 -8.63 3.67
CA GLN A 83 6.96 -8.30 2.84
C GLN A 83 7.34 -9.41 1.86
N THR A 84 6.83 -10.62 2.06
CA THR A 84 7.13 -11.78 1.20
C THR A 84 6.19 -11.89 0.01
N LEU A 85 5.01 -11.26 0.08
CA LEU A 85 4.05 -11.23 -1.02
C LEU A 85 4.47 -10.21 -2.09
N SER A 86 4.41 -10.64 -3.34
CA SER A 86 4.46 -9.76 -4.50
C SER A 86 3.23 -8.84 -4.54
N VAL A 87 3.33 -7.75 -5.31
CA VAL A 87 2.23 -6.80 -5.49
C VAL A 87 0.99 -7.51 -6.06
N GLY A 88 1.15 -8.40 -7.03
CA GLY A 88 0.04 -9.15 -7.62
C GLY A 88 -0.61 -10.13 -6.65
N GLU A 89 0.17 -10.79 -5.79
CA GLU A 89 -0.39 -11.66 -4.74
C GLU A 89 -1.19 -10.85 -3.72
N LYS A 90 -0.68 -9.69 -3.29
CA LYS A 90 -1.43 -8.78 -2.42
C LYS A 90 -2.75 -8.38 -3.07
N GLU A 91 -2.72 -7.91 -4.31
CA GLU A 91 -3.91 -7.48 -5.04
C GLU A 91 -4.96 -8.61 -5.10
N ARG A 92 -4.56 -9.84 -5.44
CA ARG A 92 -5.49 -10.99 -5.50
C ARG A 92 -6.13 -11.28 -4.15
N ILE A 93 -5.35 -11.28 -3.07
CA ILE A 93 -5.85 -11.53 -1.71
C ILE A 93 -6.79 -10.39 -1.27
N LEU A 94 -6.39 -9.15 -1.49
CA LEU A 94 -7.20 -7.97 -1.13
C LEU A 94 -8.51 -7.92 -1.91
N LYS A 95 -8.47 -8.25 -3.21
CA LYS A 95 -9.67 -8.40 -4.03
C LYS A 95 -10.60 -9.47 -3.47
N HIS A 96 -10.08 -10.62 -3.07
CA HIS A 96 -10.88 -11.67 -2.44
C HIS A 96 -11.48 -11.25 -1.08
N ILE A 97 -10.72 -10.50 -0.27
CA ILE A 97 -11.24 -9.93 0.98
C ILE A 97 -12.37 -8.95 0.66
N SER A 98 -12.19 -8.08 -0.33
CA SER A 98 -13.15 -7.06 -0.75
C SER A 98 -14.46 -7.63 -1.29
N THR A 99 -14.37 -8.65 -2.16
CA THR A 99 -15.57 -9.32 -2.70
C THR A 99 -16.37 -10.06 -1.63
N SER A 100 -15.71 -10.52 -0.56
CA SER A 100 -16.36 -11.20 0.57
C SER A 100 -16.82 -10.26 1.70
N MET A 101 -16.74 -8.93 1.52
CA MET A 101 -17.29 -7.94 2.46
C MET A 101 -18.73 -7.58 2.09
N ASP A 102 -19.64 -7.72 3.05
CA ASP A 102 -21.01 -7.22 2.96
C ASP A 102 -21.08 -5.69 3.08
N ASN A 103 -22.25 -5.13 2.75
CA ASN A 103 -22.47 -3.69 2.75
C ASN A 103 -22.34 -3.07 4.15
N ASN A 104 -22.71 -3.78 5.22
CA ASN A 104 -22.56 -3.25 6.58
C ASN A 104 -21.08 -3.06 6.91
N THR A 105 -20.25 -4.05 6.59
CA THR A 105 -18.80 -3.99 6.74
C THR A 105 -18.20 -2.83 5.94
N LYS A 106 -18.61 -2.66 4.68
CA LYS A 106 -18.14 -1.56 3.82
C LYS A 106 -18.53 -0.20 4.38
N ASN A 107 -19.78 -0.05 4.84
CA ASN A 107 -20.30 1.19 5.40
C ASN A 107 -19.62 1.55 6.73
N GLU A 108 -19.37 0.56 7.60
CA GLU A 108 -18.62 0.79 8.83
C GLU A 108 -17.20 1.30 8.53
N LEU A 109 -16.49 0.67 7.59
CA LEU A 109 -15.16 1.13 7.19
C LEU A 109 -15.20 2.53 6.60
N ALA A 110 -16.13 2.81 5.68
CA ALA A 110 -16.29 4.12 5.04
C ALA A 110 -16.68 5.24 6.03
N ARG A 111 -17.36 4.91 7.13
CA ARG A 111 -17.73 5.88 8.16
C ARG A 111 -16.53 6.40 8.95
N PHE A 112 -15.49 5.58 9.11
CA PHE A 112 -14.38 5.87 10.01
C PHE A 112 -13.03 6.06 9.32
N LEU A 113 -12.86 5.50 8.11
CA LEU A 113 -11.62 5.55 7.34
C LEU A 113 -11.82 6.44 6.12
N THR A 114 -10.79 7.22 5.79
CA THR A 114 -10.81 8.05 4.58
C THR A 114 -10.66 7.19 3.32
N ASP A 115 -11.02 7.73 2.17
CA ASP A 115 -10.75 7.09 0.88
C ASP A 115 -9.26 6.72 0.73
N LYS A 116 -8.33 7.56 1.18
CA LYS A 116 -6.90 7.21 1.15
C LYS A 116 -6.56 6.02 2.05
N ASP A 117 -7.21 5.93 3.19
CA ASP A 117 -7.06 4.78 4.07
C ASP A 117 -7.67 3.52 3.42
N LEU A 118 -8.77 3.63 2.66
CA LEU A 118 -9.47 2.52 2.01
C LEU A 118 -8.86 2.06 0.67
N PHE A 119 -8.42 2.99 -0.18
CA PHE A 119 -7.78 2.69 -1.46
C PHE A 119 -6.43 1.99 -1.25
N SER A 120 -5.67 2.36 -0.22
CA SER A 120 -4.45 1.66 0.21
C SER A 120 -4.70 0.34 0.95
N LEU A 121 -5.98 -0.02 1.16
CA LEU A 121 -6.41 -1.28 1.74
C LEU A 121 -6.95 -2.24 0.66
N ILE A 122 -7.29 -1.75 -0.54
CA ILE A 122 -7.91 -2.55 -1.61
C ILE A 122 -6.99 -2.66 -2.85
N TYR A 123 -6.07 -1.71 -3.03
CA TYR A 123 -5.03 -1.69 -4.07
C TYR A 123 -3.63 -1.56 -3.45
#